data_AF-A0A7V9BI91-F1
#
_entry.id   AF-A0A7V9BI91-F1
#
_cell.length_a   1.000
_cell.length_b   1.000
_cell.length_c   1.000
_cell.angle_alpha   90.00
_cell.angle_beta   90.00
_cell.angle_gamma   90.00
#
_symmetry.space_group_name_H-M   'P 1'
#
loop_
_entity.id
_entity.type
_entity.pdbx_description
1 polymer ?
#
loop_
_entity_poly.entity_id
_entity_poly.type
_entity_poly.pdbx_seq_one_letter_code
_entity_poly.pdbx_strand_id
1 'polypeptide(L)'
;MQQTWRSRAATVNRTEAGGATLNAGGYGYGLRISQSCAFDHIVAHSGGLPGFGSLMQWLPDYGVGIVAFGSVTYTGWGGVVGNAFDLLAKTGGLQPRMPQPSRSLVAARDAVSRLVIGWDDKQADQVAAMNLFRDRSKARRQTEIEGLRAAVGQCTAPTSFDVVENWLRGQWTMKCERGDLRVSITLAPTIPPRVQYLDVTRAPAGSPRAAPSACRM
;
A
#
# COMPACT_ATOMS: atom_id res chain seq x y z
N MET A 1 -5.18 -6.93 -5.85
CA MET A 1 -5.83 -7.88 -6.78
C MET A 1 -5.23 -7.72 -8.18
N GLN A 2 -3.91 -7.92 -8.30
CA GLN A 2 -3.14 -7.72 -9.55
C GLN A 2 -1.96 -8.71 -9.53
N GLN A 3 -2.28 -10.01 -9.40
CA GLN A 3 -1.26 -11.05 -9.50
C GLN A 3 -1.20 -11.56 -10.93
N THR A 4 0.00 -11.63 -11.48
CA THR A 4 0.27 -12.29 -12.76
C THR A 4 0.05 -13.79 -12.60
N TRP A 5 -0.82 -14.39 -13.42
CA TRP A 5 -0.96 -15.85 -13.47
C TRP A 5 0.06 -16.44 -14.44
N ARG A 6 0.22 -15.83 -15.62
CA ARG A 6 1.22 -16.23 -16.60
C ARG A 6 2.31 -15.18 -16.69
N SER A 7 3.47 -15.45 -16.13
CA SER A 7 4.65 -14.60 -16.34
C SER A 7 5.15 -14.72 -17.79
N ARG A 8 5.78 -13.66 -18.27
CA ARG A 8 6.56 -13.63 -19.51
C ARG A 8 8.02 -13.44 -19.13
N ALA A 9 8.92 -13.98 -19.94
CA ALA A 9 10.34 -13.71 -19.78
C ALA A 9 10.59 -12.20 -19.86
N ALA A 10 11.47 -11.70 -19.00
CA ALA A 10 11.86 -10.31 -19.05
C ALA A 10 12.60 -10.03 -20.36
N THR A 11 12.33 -8.88 -20.96
CA THR A 11 12.97 -8.42 -22.20
C THR A 11 13.81 -7.20 -21.90
N VAL A 12 15.06 -7.20 -22.37
CA VAL A 12 15.96 -6.05 -22.28
C VAL A 12 16.16 -5.52 -23.68
N ASN A 13 15.82 -4.26 -23.89
CA ASN A 13 16.03 -3.55 -25.14
C ASN A 13 16.90 -2.31 -24.90
N ARG A 14 17.43 -1.73 -25.98
CA ARG A 14 18.11 -0.43 -25.94
C ARG A 14 17.12 0.67 -26.33
N THR A 15 17.09 1.76 -25.58
CA THR A 15 16.32 2.96 -25.93
C THR A 15 17.01 3.72 -27.07
N GLU A 16 16.29 4.62 -27.74
CA GLU A 16 16.89 5.48 -28.77
C GLU A 16 18.03 6.35 -28.23
N ALA A 17 17.98 6.72 -26.94
CA ALA A 17 19.05 7.43 -26.22
C ALA A 17 20.24 6.54 -25.81
N GLY A 18 20.25 5.25 -26.18
CA GLY A 18 21.35 4.31 -25.91
C GLY A 18 21.31 3.62 -24.54
N GLY A 19 20.36 3.98 -23.67
CA GLY A 19 20.17 3.35 -22.36
C GLY A 19 19.54 1.96 -22.45
N ALA A 20 19.73 1.11 -21.44
CA ALA A 20 19.01 -0.15 -21.33
C ALA A 20 17.60 0.08 -20.75
N THR A 21 16.59 -0.55 -21.33
CA THR A 21 15.25 -0.64 -20.76
C THR A 21 14.89 -2.10 -20.53
N LEU A 22 14.41 -2.39 -19.33
CA LEU A 22 13.87 -3.69 -18.95
C LEU A 22 12.34 -3.64 -18.97
N ASN A 23 11.71 -4.65 -19.55
CA ASN A 23 10.29 -4.90 -19.41
C ASN A 23 10.07 -6.31 -18.90
N ALA A 24 9.45 -6.43 -17.73
CA ALA A 24 9.03 -7.69 -17.15
C ALA A 24 7.52 -7.65 -16.89
N GLY A 25 6.83 -8.77 -16.95
CA GLY A 25 5.38 -8.78 -16.74
C GLY A 25 4.72 -10.11 -17.00
N GLY A 26 3.40 -10.07 -17.06
CA GLY A 26 2.55 -11.24 -17.26
C GLY A 26 1.10 -10.87 -17.52
N TYR A 27 0.23 -11.88 -17.50
CA TYR A 27 -1.21 -11.72 -17.69
C TYR A 27 -1.97 -12.33 -16.51
N GLY A 28 -3.03 -11.66 -16.07
CA GLY A 28 -3.92 -12.13 -15.00
C GLY A 28 -5.23 -11.35 -15.01
N TYR A 29 -6.35 -12.04 -14.73
CA TYR A 29 -7.69 -11.42 -14.63
C TYR A 29 -8.10 -10.55 -15.83
N GLY A 30 -7.73 -10.95 -17.05
CA GLY A 30 -8.07 -10.15 -18.23
C GLY A 30 -7.21 -8.90 -18.39
N LEU A 31 -6.04 -8.83 -17.75
CA LEU A 31 -5.16 -7.66 -17.76
C LEU A 31 -3.72 -8.08 -17.99
N ARG A 32 -2.99 -7.31 -18.81
CA ARG A 32 -1.53 -7.32 -18.85
C ARG A 32 -1.02 -6.52 -17.65
N ILE A 33 -0.11 -7.10 -16.89
CA ILE A 33 0.57 -6.45 -15.77
C ILE A 33 2.06 -6.45 -16.11
N SER A 34 2.68 -5.28 -16.16
CA SER A 34 4.09 -5.14 -16.54
C SER A 34 4.77 -4.05 -15.73
N GLN A 35 6.10 -4.06 -15.77
CA GLN A 35 6.96 -3.06 -15.16
C GLN A 35 7.93 -2.54 -16.23
N SER A 36 8.37 -1.30 -16.07
CA SER A 36 9.40 -0.66 -16.90
C SER A 36 10.38 0.08 -16.00
N CYS A 37 11.48 0.60 -16.55
CA CYS A 37 12.40 1.43 -15.78
C CYS A 37 11.78 2.74 -15.27
N ALA A 38 10.68 3.22 -15.88
CA ALA A 38 9.98 4.44 -15.46
C ALA A 38 8.85 4.17 -14.45
N PHE A 39 8.23 3.00 -14.54
CA PHE A 39 7.01 2.67 -13.79
C PHE A 39 7.05 1.23 -13.24
N ASP A 40 6.88 1.12 -11.92
CA ASP A 40 6.91 -0.15 -11.20
C ASP A 40 5.67 -1.02 -11.48
N HIS A 41 4.49 -0.42 -11.62
CA HIS A 41 3.27 -1.14 -12.00
C HIS A 41 2.53 -0.46 -13.15
N ILE A 42 2.46 -1.15 -14.27
CA ILE A 42 1.64 -0.81 -15.43
C ILE A 42 0.61 -1.92 -15.58
N VAL A 43 -0.67 -1.56 -15.57
CA VAL A 43 -1.78 -2.48 -15.83
C VAL A 43 -2.46 -2.04 -17.11
N ALA A 44 -2.69 -2.94 -18.06
CA ALA A 44 -3.29 -2.56 -19.34
C ALA A 44 -4.12 -3.67 -19.98
N HIS A 45 -5.04 -3.29 -20.84
CA HIS A 45 -5.73 -4.19 -21.76
C HIS A 45 -6.09 -3.46 -23.05
N SER A 46 -5.97 -4.15 -24.18
CA SER A 46 -6.45 -3.65 -25.47
C SER A 46 -7.67 -4.45 -25.91
N GLY A 47 -8.67 -3.76 -26.47
CA GLY A 47 -9.87 -4.38 -27.02
C GLY A 47 -9.98 -4.14 -28.51
N GLY A 48 -10.53 -5.11 -29.23
CA GLY A 48 -10.85 -4.98 -30.65
C GLY A 48 -12.19 -5.61 -30.96
N LEU A 49 -13.04 -4.88 -31.66
CA LEU A 49 -14.25 -5.38 -32.32
C LEU A 49 -14.22 -4.94 -33.79
N PRO A 50 -14.94 -5.58 -34.70
CA PRO A 50 -15.06 -5.09 -36.07
C PRO A 50 -15.53 -3.63 -36.09
N GLY A 51 -14.70 -2.74 -36.66
CA GLY A 51 -14.93 -1.30 -36.70
C GLY A 51 -14.53 -0.53 -35.45
N PHE A 52 -13.99 -1.17 -34.41
CA PHE A 52 -13.66 -0.51 -33.14
C PHE A 52 -12.37 -1.01 -32.48
N GLY A 53 -11.68 -0.11 -31.79
CA GLY A 53 -10.49 -0.41 -30.99
C GLY A 53 -10.53 0.34 -29.66
N SER A 54 -9.97 -0.28 -28.62
CA SER A 54 -9.80 0.37 -27.32
C SER A 54 -8.48 0.03 -26.66
N LEU A 55 -8.01 0.93 -25.81
CA LEU A 55 -6.92 0.71 -24.88
C LEU A 55 -7.31 1.27 -23.53
N MET A 56 -7.09 0.48 -22.48
CA MET A 56 -7.15 0.93 -21.10
C MET A 56 -5.78 0.65 -20.48
N GLN A 57 -5.16 1.66 -19.89
CA GLN A 57 -3.88 1.54 -19.20
C GLN A 57 -3.88 2.37 -17.91
N TRP A 58 -3.41 1.78 -16.82
CA TRP A 58 -3.34 2.39 -15.50
C TRP A 58 -1.92 2.32 -14.95
N LEU A 59 -1.57 3.36 -14.19
CA LEU A 59 -0.40 3.44 -13.33
C LEU A 59 -0.91 3.48 -11.87
N PRO A 60 -1.16 2.32 -11.23
CA PRO A 60 -1.83 2.26 -9.92
C PRO A 60 -1.10 3.02 -8.82
N ASP A 61 0.23 3.02 -8.87
CA ASP A 61 1.11 3.70 -7.92
C ASP A 61 0.98 5.23 -7.99
N TYR A 62 0.40 5.76 -9.08
CA TYR A 62 0.16 7.19 -9.30
C TYR A 62 -1.33 7.53 -9.25
N GLY A 63 -2.22 6.54 -9.23
CA GLY A 63 -3.67 6.76 -9.27
C GLY A 63 -4.19 7.31 -10.60
N VAL A 64 -3.44 7.12 -11.69
CA VAL A 64 -3.78 7.64 -13.03
C VAL A 64 -4.11 6.50 -13.98
N GLY A 65 -5.14 6.68 -14.81
CA GLY A 65 -5.47 5.77 -15.90
C GLY A 65 -5.95 6.51 -17.13
N ILE A 66 -5.64 5.97 -18.30
CA ILE A 66 -6.06 6.48 -19.60
C ILE A 66 -6.86 5.38 -20.29
N VAL A 67 -8.03 5.76 -20.79
CA VAL A 67 -8.88 4.91 -21.64
C VAL A 67 -9.09 5.61 -22.97
N ALA A 68 -8.78 4.94 -24.06
CA ALA A 68 -8.89 5.45 -25.42
C ALA A 68 -9.78 4.54 -26.26
N PHE A 69 -10.60 5.14 -27.13
CA PHE A 69 -11.53 4.47 -28.03
C PHE A 69 -11.35 5.00 -29.45
N GLY A 70 -11.38 4.12 -30.45
CA GLY A 70 -11.32 4.47 -31.85
C GLY A 70 -12.33 3.69 -32.68
N SER A 71 -12.82 4.29 -33.76
CA SER A 71 -13.75 3.69 -34.73
C SER A 71 -13.04 2.97 -35.88
N VAL A 72 -11.91 2.32 -35.56
CA VAL A 72 -11.18 1.43 -36.46
C VAL A 72 -10.80 0.17 -35.67
N THR A 73 -11.02 -1.00 -36.25
CA THR A 73 -10.63 -2.28 -35.65
C THR A 73 -9.15 -2.24 -35.24
N TYR A 74 -8.85 -2.58 -33.98
CA TYR A 74 -7.48 -2.60 -33.45
C TYR A 74 -6.72 -1.26 -33.57
N THR A 75 -7.41 -0.13 -33.38
CA THR A 75 -6.79 1.20 -33.36
C THR A 75 -5.53 1.21 -32.46
N GLY A 76 -4.39 1.64 -33.03
CA GLY A 76 -3.07 1.61 -32.39
C GLY A 76 -2.85 2.68 -31.33
N TRP A 77 -3.59 2.64 -30.22
CA TRP A 77 -3.54 3.65 -29.16
C TRP A 77 -2.24 3.66 -28.33
N GLY A 78 -1.39 2.64 -28.45
CA GLY A 78 -0.20 2.46 -27.59
C GLY A 78 0.73 3.68 -27.57
N GLY A 79 1.08 4.22 -28.74
CA GLY A 79 1.97 5.39 -28.84
C GLY A 79 1.33 6.66 -28.28
N VAL A 80 0.03 6.88 -28.55
CA VAL A 80 -0.71 8.05 -28.06
C VAL A 80 -0.79 8.04 -26.53
N VAL A 81 -1.15 6.89 -25.94
CA VAL A 81 -1.26 6.74 -24.49
C VAL A 81 0.11 6.81 -23.81
N GLY A 82 1.16 6.25 -24.42
CA GLY A 82 2.54 6.41 -23.95
C GLY A 82 2.96 7.88 -23.87
N ASN A 83 2.77 8.63 -24.96
CA ASN A 83 3.07 10.06 -25.01
C ASN A 83 2.28 10.86 -23.97
N ALA A 84 1.01 10.50 -23.73
CA ALA A 84 0.20 11.16 -22.71
C ALA A 84 0.75 10.92 -21.29
N PHE A 85 1.20 9.70 -20.96
CA PHE A 85 1.87 9.44 -19.68
C PHE A 85 3.22 10.18 -19.56
N ASP A 86 4.01 10.25 -20.64
CA ASP A 86 5.27 11.00 -20.64
C ASP A 86 5.05 12.51 -20.41
N LEU A 87 4.01 13.07 -21.01
CA LEU A 87 3.61 14.46 -20.78
C LEU A 87 3.13 14.69 -19.34
N LEU A 88 2.33 13.78 -18.79
CA LEU A 88 1.92 13.83 -17.39
C LEU A 88 3.12 13.74 -16.44
N ALA A 89 4.11 12.89 -16.74
CA ALA A 89 5.37 12.84 -15.97
C ALA A 89 6.11 14.18 -16.04
N LYS A 90 6.34 14.73 -17.24
CA LYS A 90 7.08 15.98 -17.44
C LYS A 90 6.44 17.20 -16.80
N THR A 91 5.11 17.20 -16.72
CA THR A 91 4.33 18.30 -16.12
C THR A 91 4.11 18.14 -14.62
N GLY A 92 4.60 17.06 -14.01
CA GLY A 92 4.39 16.74 -12.59
C GLY A 92 3.00 16.18 -12.28
N GLY A 93 2.19 15.85 -13.29
CA GLY A 93 0.88 15.21 -13.16
C GLY A 93 0.92 13.73 -12.74
N LEU A 94 2.10 13.10 -12.73
CA LEU A 94 2.32 11.76 -12.17
C LEU A 94 3.04 11.86 -10.82
N GLN A 95 2.30 12.23 -9.76
CA GLN A 95 2.81 12.13 -8.39
C GLN A 95 2.49 10.75 -7.78
N PRO A 96 3.43 10.12 -7.06
CA PRO A 96 3.14 8.89 -6.34
C PRO A 96 1.95 9.06 -5.40
N ARG A 97 1.02 8.13 -5.48
CA ARG A 97 -0.17 8.10 -4.62
C ARG A 97 0.26 7.85 -3.19
N MET A 98 -0.13 8.76 -2.29
CA MET A 98 -0.01 8.54 -0.85
C MET A 98 -1.27 7.82 -0.34
N PRO A 99 -1.15 6.60 0.20
CA PRO A 99 -2.29 5.91 0.80
C PRO A 99 -2.86 6.73 1.95
N GLN A 100 -4.19 6.89 1.97
CA GLN A 100 -4.91 7.56 3.06
C GLN A 100 -5.60 6.52 3.94
N PRO A 101 -5.61 6.71 5.27
CA PRO A 101 -6.24 5.76 6.17
C PRO A 101 -7.76 5.84 6.03
N SER A 102 -8.45 4.71 6.12
CA SER A 102 -9.92 4.74 6.21
C SER A 102 -10.38 5.30 7.56
N ARG A 103 -11.62 5.78 7.62
CA ARG A 103 -12.25 6.20 8.89
C ARG A 103 -12.20 5.09 9.95
N SER A 104 -12.41 3.84 9.54
CA SER A 104 -12.33 2.67 10.42
C SER A 104 -10.90 2.44 10.95
N LEU A 105 -9.88 2.68 10.12
CA LEU A 105 -8.49 2.57 10.54
C LEU A 105 -8.11 3.66 11.56
N VAL A 106 -8.56 4.90 11.35
CA VAL A 106 -8.39 6.00 12.31
C VAL A 106 -9.05 5.65 13.65
N ALA A 107 -10.32 5.20 13.62
CA ALA A 107 -11.04 4.81 14.84
C ALA A 107 -10.35 3.65 15.58
N ALA A 108 -9.84 2.66 14.84
CA ALA A 108 -9.11 1.54 15.42
C ALA A 108 -7.78 1.96 16.04
N ARG A 109 -7.04 2.90 15.43
CA ARG A 109 -5.83 3.49 16.02
C ARG A 109 -6.14 4.13 17.36
N ASP A 110 -7.19 4.93 17.43
CA ASP A 110 -7.55 5.63 18.67
C ASP A 110 -7.95 4.63 19.76
N ALA A 111 -8.71 3.59 19.40
CA ALA A 111 -9.09 2.54 20.33
C ALA A 111 -7.90 1.69 20.80
N VAL A 112 -6.98 1.33 19.92
CA VAL A 112 -5.77 0.59 20.28
C VAL A 112 -4.82 1.45 21.10
N SER A 113 -4.67 2.74 20.78
CA SER A 113 -3.82 3.65 21.56
C SER A 113 -4.33 3.78 23.00
N ARG A 114 -5.66 3.84 23.19
CA ARG A 114 -6.25 3.77 24.53
C ARG A 114 -5.90 2.48 25.27
N LEU A 115 -5.95 1.32 24.60
CA LEU A 115 -5.56 0.03 25.20
C LEU A 115 -4.09 -0.03 25.59
N VAL A 116 -3.20 0.60 24.81
CA VAL A 116 -1.78 0.72 25.14
C VAL A 116 -1.58 1.59 26.39
N ILE A 117 -2.30 2.72 26.49
CA ILE A 117 -2.26 3.61 27.66
C ILE A 117 -2.81 2.92 28.91
N GLY A 118 -3.97 2.28 28.79
CA GLY A 118 -4.64 1.56 29.88
C GLY A 118 -5.42 0.39 29.31
N TRP A 119 -5.04 -0.82 29.71
CA TRP A 119 -5.68 -2.02 29.19
C TRP A 119 -7.10 -2.15 29.78
N ASP A 120 -8.08 -2.37 28.91
CA ASP A 120 -9.46 -2.66 29.28
C ASP A 120 -9.96 -3.85 28.47
N ASP A 121 -10.39 -4.92 29.16
CA ASP A 121 -10.75 -6.18 28.51
C ASP A 121 -11.97 -6.05 27.60
N LYS A 122 -12.94 -5.20 27.97
CA LYS A 122 -14.16 -4.99 27.20
C LYS A 122 -13.85 -4.26 25.89
N GLN A 123 -13.02 -3.22 25.95
CA GLN A 123 -12.55 -2.51 24.78
C GLN A 123 -11.66 -3.40 23.90
N ALA A 124 -10.81 -4.23 24.50
CA ALA A 124 -9.99 -5.20 23.79
C ALA A 124 -10.85 -6.19 22.98
N ASP A 125 -11.95 -6.69 23.55
CA ASP A 125 -12.90 -7.56 22.86
C ASP A 125 -13.67 -6.86 21.73
N GLN A 126 -14.00 -5.58 21.91
CA GLN A 126 -14.71 -4.80 20.88
C GLN A 126 -13.84 -4.55 19.64
N VAL A 127 -12.55 -4.27 19.83
CA VAL A 127 -11.65 -3.97 18.72
C VAL A 127 -11.14 -5.22 18.01
N ALA A 128 -11.15 -6.38 18.67
CA ALA A 128 -10.55 -7.60 18.15
C ALA A 128 -11.38 -8.26 17.04
N ALA A 129 -10.72 -8.63 15.95
CA ALA A 129 -11.25 -9.61 15.01
C ALA A 129 -11.15 -11.02 15.59
N MET A 130 -11.88 -11.98 15.02
CA MET A 130 -11.99 -13.35 15.53
C MET A 130 -10.65 -14.08 15.73
N ASN A 131 -9.61 -13.71 14.96
CA ASN A 131 -8.31 -14.33 15.00
C ASN A 131 -7.37 -13.71 16.05
N LEU A 132 -7.54 -12.43 16.41
CA LEU A 132 -6.51 -11.67 17.14
C LEU A 132 -6.04 -12.34 18.43
N PHE A 133 -7.01 -12.83 19.22
CA PHE A 133 -6.75 -13.51 20.49
C PHE A 133 -6.59 -15.03 20.36
N ARG A 134 -6.86 -15.60 19.18
CA ARG A 134 -6.55 -17.00 18.84
C ARG A 134 -5.09 -17.15 18.41
N ASP A 135 -4.57 -16.16 17.69
CA ASP A 135 -3.17 -16.12 17.24
C ASP A 135 -2.21 -15.86 18.40
N ARG A 136 -2.61 -14.99 19.35
CA ARG A 136 -1.88 -14.73 20.60
C ARG A 136 -2.87 -14.35 21.68
N SER A 137 -2.87 -15.07 22.80
CA SER A 137 -3.89 -14.91 23.85
C SER A 137 -3.99 -13.48 24.39
N LYS A 138 -5.19 -13.10 24.80
CA LYS A 138 -5.47 -11.78 25.38
C LYS A 138 -4.58 -11.50 26.60
N ALA A 139 -4.52 -12.44 27.54
CA ALA A 139 -3.69 -12.32 28.74
C ALA A 139 -2.22 -12.07 28.41
N ARG A 140 -1.67 -12.78 27.42
CA ARG A 140 -0.28 -12.58 27.00
C ARG A 140 -0.04 -11.19 26.43
N ARG A 141 -0.95 -10.71 25.57
CA ARG A 141 -0.87 -9.36 24.99
C ARG A 141 -0.94 -8.28 26.08
N GLN A 142 -1.84 -8.46 27.04
CA GLN A 142 -1.97 -7.56 28.18
C GLN A 142 -0.65 -7.48 28.96
N THR A 143 -0.09 -8.62 29.38
CA THR A 143 1.17 -8.67 30.13
C THR A 143 2.32 -8.00 29.38
N GLU A 144 2.41 -8.18 28.07
CA GLU A 144 3.47 -7.60 27.26
C GLU A 144 3.33 -6.09 27.10
N ILE A 145 2.11 -5.60 26.86
CA ILE A 145 1.83 -4.16 26.77
C ILE A 145 2.05 -3.48 28.12
N GLU A 146 1.63 -4.11 29.22
CA GLU A 146 1.87 -3.62 30.57
C GLU A 146 3.38 -3.59 30.90
N GLY A 147 4.13 -4.62 30.52
CA GLY A 147 5.58 -4.66 30.67
C GLY A 147 6.29 -3.56 29.86
N LEU A 148 5.85 -3.31 28.63
CA LEU A 148 6.34 -2.20 27.81
C LEU A 148 6.04 -0.85 28.47
N ARG A 149 4.79 -0.63 28.90
CA ARG A 149 4.35 0.60 29.57
C ARG A 149 5.12 0.85 30.87
N ALA A 150 5.34 -0.19 31.68
CA ALA A 150 6.14 -0.07 32.90
C ALA A 150 7.57 0.41 32.62
N ALA A 151 8.14 0.01 31.48
CA ALA A 151 9.49 0.41 31.09
C ALA A 151 9.57 1.83 30.51
N VAL A 152 8.57 2.27 29.74
CA VAL A 152 8.61 3.57 29.04
C VAL A 152 7.85 4.69 29.75
N GLY A 153 7.05 4.39 30.78
CA GLY A 153 6.23 5.37 31.49
C GLY A 153 4.93 5.72 30.76
N GLN A 154 4.31 6.86 31.11
CA GLN A 154 3.08 7.29 30.44
C GLN A 154 3.33 7.65 28.98
N CYS A 155 2.40 7.25 28.11
CA CYS A 155 2.45 7.49 26.67
C CYS A 155 1.29 8.39 26.22
N THR A 156 1.54 9.22 25.21
CA THR A 156 0.51 10.05 24.56
C THR A 156 0.11 9.43 23.22
N ALA A 157 -1.20 9.35 22.97
CA ALA A 157 -1.74 8.89 21.70
C ALA A 157 -1.60 9.98 20.62
N PRO A 158 -1.02 9.68 19.44
CA PRO A 158 -0.91 10.65 18.36
C PRO A 158 -2.24 10.82 17.61
N THR A 159 -2.36 11.93 16.87
CA THR A 159 -3.52 12.23 16.01
C THR A 159 -3.34 11.78 14.57
N SER A 160 -2.14 11.31 14.19
CA SER A 160 -1.79 10.85 12.84
C SER A 160 -1.13 9.47 12.84
N PHE A 161 -0.98 8.88 11.66
CA PHE A 161 -0.13 7.71 11.44
C PHE A 161 1.26 8.18 10.98
N ASP A 162 2.30 7.42 11.32
CA ASP A 162 3.64 7.62 10.73
C ASP A 162 3.68 7.02 9.33
N VAL A 163 3.06 5.85 9.16
CA VAL A 163 3.00 5.12 7.90
C VAL A 163 1.59 4.58 7.71
N VAL A 164 1.03 4.81 6.53
CA VAL A 164 -0.21 4.20 6.07
C VAL A 164 0.13 3.34 4.86
N GLU A 165 0.10 2.02 5.03
CA GLU A 165 0.37 1.10 3.92
C GLU A 165 -0.83 1.00 2.98
N ASN A 166 -2.03 1.00 3.54
CA ASN A 166 -3.29 0.99 2.79
C ASN A 166 -4.45 1.41 3.71
N TRP A 167 -5.68 1.33 3.20
CA TRP A 167 -6.89 1.75 3.93
C TRP A 167 -7.13 1.03 5.26
N LEU A 168 -6.57 -0.17 5.44
CA LEU A 168 -6.80 -1.06 6.59
C LEU A 168 -5.53 -1.37 7.37
N ARG A 169 -4.38 -0.77 7.03
CA ARG A 169 -3.12 -1.01 7.74
C ARG A 169 -2.33 0.27 7.93
N GLY A 170 -1.90 0.49 9.15
CA GLY A 170 -1.08 1.63 9.51
C GLY A 170 -0.24 1.38 10.75
N GLN A 171 0.76 2.24 10.91
CA GLN A 171 1.68 2.27 12.03
C GLN A 171 1.80 3.70 12.55
N TRP A 172 1.94 3.83 13.86
CA TRP A 172 2.18 5.11 14.52
C TRP A 172 3.10 4.94 15.72
N THR A 173 3.69 6.06 16.13
CA THR A 173 4.58 6.13 17.29
C THR A 173 3.86 6.87 18.41
N MET A 174 3.81 6.26 19.58
CA MET A 174 3.34 6.88 20.82
C MET A 174 4.54 7.39 21.60
N LYS A 175 4.55 8.69 21.88
CA LYS A 175 5.60 9.35 22.66
C LYS A 175 5.41 9.05 24.14
N CYS A 176 6.44 8.57 24.83
CA CYS A 176 6.37 8.27 26.26
C CYS A 176 7.57 8.86 27.02
N GLU A 177 7.50 8.86 28.35
CA GLU A 177 8.48 9.50 29.23
C GLU A 177 9.92 9.00 29.05
N ARG A 178 10.12 7.69 28.89
CA ARG A 178 11.43 7.01 28.91
C ARG A 178 11.72 6.22 27.63
N GLY A 179 11.10 6.63 26.54
CA GLY A 179 11.24 6.02 25.21
C GLY A 179 9.91 5.88 24.51
N ASP A 180 9.94 5.74 23.18
CA ASP A 180 8.72 5.69 22.39
C ASP A 180 8.27 4.25 22.12
N LEU A 181 6.96 4.07 21.95
CA LEU A 181 6.38 2.81 21.47
C LEU A 181 5.95 2.95 20.03
N ARG A 182 6.28 1.96 19.21
CA ARG A 182 5.73 1.80 17.87
C ARG A 182 4.57 0.82 17.94
N VAL A 183 3.43 1.24 17.41
CA VAL A 183 2.21 0.44 17.32
C VAL A 183 1.87 0.25 15.86
N SER A 184 1.57 -0.98 15.46
CA SER A 184 1.08 -1.29 14.11
C SER A 184 -0.17 -2.15 14.17
N ILE A 185 -1.12 -1.86 13.29
CA ILE A 185 -2.36 -2.64 13.18
C ILE A 185 -2.68 -2.98 11.73
N THR A 186 -3.31 -4.14 11.54
CA THR A 186 -4.05 -4.47 10.33
C THR A 186 -5.49 -4.78 10.71
N LEU A 187 -6.45 -4.25 9.96
CA LEU A 187 -7.86 -4.57 10.10
C LEU A 187 -8.27 -5.72 9.17
N ALA A 188 -9.11 -6.61 9.69
CA ALA A 188 -9.80 -7.60 8.91
C ALA A 188 -10.78 -6.94 7.94
N PRO A 189 -10.96 -7.48 6.72
CA PRO A 189 -11.97 -7.02 5.77
C PRO A 189 -13.38 -7.51 6.16
N THR A 190 -13.74 -7.40 7.44
CA THR A 190 -15.07 -7.72 7.98
C THR A 190 -15.96 -6.48 8.01
N ILE A 191 -17.26 -6.67 8.26
CA ILE A 191 -18.22 -5.58 8.45
C ILE A 191 -18.81 -5.70 9.87
N PRO A 192 -18.47 -4.78 10.81
CA PRO A 192 -17.46 -3.73 10.70
C PRO A 192 -16.02 -4.29 10.68
N PRO A 193 -15.03 -3.55 10.13
CA PRO A 193 -13.62 -3.92 10.20
C PRO A 193 -13.13 -3.94 11.64
N ARG A 194 -12.37 -4.98 12.02
CA ARG A 194 -11.78 -5.14 13.36
C ARG A 194 -10.31 -5.49 13.28
N VAL A 195 -9.55 -5.28 14.36
CA VAL A 195 -8.10 -5.51 14.42
C VAL A 195 -7.80 -7.01 14.31
N GLN A 196 -7.21 -7.44 13.19
CA GLN A 196 -6.72 -8.82 13.01
C GLN A 196 -5.27 -8.98 13.44
N TYR A 197 -4.49 -7.90 13.41
CA TYR A 197 -3.09 -7.88 13.77
C TYR A 197 -2.84 -6.64 14.60
N LEU A 198 -2.15 -6.82 15.72
CA LEU A 198 -1.67 -5.79 16.62
C LEU A 198 -0.27 -6.16 17.05
N ASP A 199 0.66 -5.23 16.85
CA ASP A 199 2.01 -5.31 17.41
C ASP A 199 2.38 -4.01 18.11
N VAL A 200 3.03 -4.14 19.25
CA VAL A 200 3.49 -3.03 20.10
C VAL A 200 4.93 -3.34 20.48
N THR A 201 5.85 -2.49 20.07
CA THR A 201 7.28 -2.66 20.32
C THR A 201 7.89 -1.32 20.73
N ARG A 202 9.10 -1.34 21.29
CA ARG A 202 9.86 -0.09 21.44
C ARG A 202 10.22 0.45 20.06
N ALA A 203 10.03 1.75 19.84
CA ALA A 203 10.46 2.36 18.59
C ALA A 203 12.00 2.30 18.50
N PRO A 204 12.57 1.93 17.35
CA PRO A 204 14.02 1.98 17.14
C PRO A 204 14.53 3.42 17.24
N ALA A 205 15.76 3.57 17.73
CA ALA A 205 16.44 4.86 17.73
C ALA A 205 16.82 5.24 16.29
N GLY A 206 16.07 6.15 15.69
CA GLY A 206 16.33 6.70 14.35
C GLY A 206 15.30 6.33 13.28
N SER A 207 15.20 7.18 12.27
CA SER A 207 14.26 7.07 11.15
C SER A 207 14.62 5.88 10.25
N PRO A 208 13.64 5.11 9.73
CA PRO A 208 13.91 4.08 8.73
C PRO A 208 14.57 4.71 7.50
N ARG A 209 15.72 4.16 7.10
CA ARG A 209 16.42 4.56 5.87
C ARG A 209 15.67 3.94 4.68
N ALA A 210 15.18 4.77 3.77
CA ALA A 210 14.54 4.30 2.54
C ALA A 210 15.54 3.43 1.73
N ALA A 211 15.08 2.29 1.24
CA ALA A 211 15.87 1.46 0.34
C ALA A 211 16.08 2.20 -1.01
N PRO A 212 17.27 2.11 -1.61
CA PRO A 212 17.50 2.72 -2.92
C PRO A 212 16.64 2.03 -4.00
N SER A 213 16.06 2.81 -4.91
CA SER A 213 15.30 2.30 -6.05
C SER A 213 16.24 1.70 -7.10
N ALA A 214 15.96 0.47 -7.55
CA ALA A 214 16.76 -0.25 -8.54
C ALA A 214 16.63 0.28 -9.98
N CYS A 215 15.62 1.11 -10.27
CA CYS A 215 15.48 1.85 -11.54
C CYS A 215 14.81 3.21 -11.30
N ARG A 216 15.55 4.29 -11.60
CA ARG A 216 15.10 5.63 -11.99
C ARG A 216 16.22 6.16 -12.90
N MET A 217 15.90 6.69 -14.08
CA MET A 217 16.90 7.25 -14.99
C MET A 217 17.63 8.43 -14.34
#